data_AF-A0A6H0S4C2-F1
#
_entry.id   AF-A0A6H0S4C2-F1
#
_cell.length_a   1.000
_cell.length_b   1.000
_cell.length_c   1.000
_cell.angle_alpha   90.00
_cell.angle_beta   90.00
_cell.angle_gamma   90.00
#
_symmetry.space_group_name_H-M   'P 1'
#
loop_
_entity.id
_entity.type
_entity.pdbx_description
1 polymer ?
#
loop_
_entity_poly.entity_id
_entity_poly.type
_entity_poly.pdbx_seq_one_letter_code
_entity_poly.pdbx_strand_id
1 'polypeptide(L)'
;MASSLPDNPSLTRLRDEARRLQRGVSEPAALALVREHHPQPDTALRRDRFALHDAHLTVARKYGFSGWPALVHYLEAAAELSVDPARFDETAADPADRFCALATLRYDEADAPPRRQAAAALLRAEPGLTAHHVWAAAAAADPRALSALLREDPALAGATGGPHGWVPLMYLAYARTTQHDSLAAAALLLDAGADPNAGYLWRGMATPFTVLTGVFGEGEQGPRRQPRHPLAADLAELLLRRGAHPVDQQTLYNRMFRPDDSHLELLFAHGLADAGPSPWERRLGEAMESRAQMWQRQVSWAAENGFTDRLALLARHGIDISGADPVIPRLPDQPNARDAEGATALHHAAWSGDLTLIRQLLDAGADPTLRDGRFDATPQGWAEHAYQDEAAELLRLTSDR
;
A
#
# COMPACT_ATOMS: atom_id res chain seq x y z
N MET A 1 -7.63 6.37 16.14
CA MET A 1 -6.71 6.73 15.06
C MET A 1 -5.76 5.58 14.91
N ALA A 2 -5.31 5.25 13.69
CA ALA A 2 -4.22 4.29 13.51
C ALA A 2 -2.99 4.73 14.32
N SER A 3 -2.14 3.77 14.71
CA SER A 3 -0.95 4.10 15.50
C SER A 3 -0.05 5.11 14.76
N SER A 4 0.49 6.10 15.47
CA SER A 4 1.42 7.11 14.92
C SER A 4 2.89 6.69 15.06
N LEU A 5 3.16 5.38 15.06
CA LEU A 5 4.50 4.84 15.24
C LEU A 5 5.41 5.24 14.07
N PRO A 6 6.71 5.46 14.33
CA PRO A 6 7.68 5.71 13.27
C PRO A 6 7.99 4.43 12.49
N ASP A 7 8.51 4.58 11.26
CA ASP A 7 9.05 3.48 10.46
C ASP A 7 10.01 2.60 11.27
N ASN A 8 9.85 1.29 11.11
CA ASN A 8 10.59 0.24 11.77
C ASN A 8 10.63 0.45 13.30
N PRO A 9 9.47 0.44 14.00
CA PRO A 9 9.43 0.77 15.42
C PRO A 9 10.21 -0.27 16.25
N SER A 10 10.76 0.16 17.39
CA SER A 10 11.62 -0.69 18.23
C SER A 10 11.27 -0.56 19.70
N LEU A 11 10.96 -1.70 20.32
CA LEU A 11 10.67 -1.78 21.75
C LEU A 11 11.80 -1.21 22.62
N THR A 12 13.06 -1.45 22.23
CA THR A 12 14.22 -0.88 22.94
C THR A 12 14.21 0.64 22.88
N ARG A 13 14.00 1.24 21.70
CA ARG A 13 13.94 2.70 21.54
C ARG A 13 12.81 3.32 22.35
N LEU A 14 11.63 2.70 22.36
CA LEU A 14 10.47 3.21 23.12
C LEU A 14 10.62 3.02 24.63
N ARG A 15 11.28 1.95 25.10
CA ARG A 15 11.66 1.81 26.52
C ARG A 15 12.61 2.92 26.95
N ASP A 16 13.58 3.25 26.10
CA ASP A 16 14.51 4.34 26.39
C ASP A 16 13.84 5.71 26.33
N GLU A 17 12.85 5.90 25.45
CA GLU A 17 11.99 7.09 25.45
C GLU A 17 11.22 7.24 26.76
N ALA A 18 10.56 6.18 27.24
CA ALA A 18 9.86 6.22 28.51
C ALA A 18 10.80 6.51 29.69
N ARG A 19 12.01 5.95 29.69
CA ARG A 19 13.04 6.26 30.70
C ARG A 19 13.53 7.70 30.62
N ARG A 20 13.69 8.26 29.42
CA ARG A 20 14.03 9.68 29.23
C ARG A 20 12.91 10.58 29.74
N LEU A 21 11.66 10.28 29.39
CA LEU A 21 10.48 10.99 29.89
C LEU A 21 10.41 10.93 31.42
N GLN A 22 10.68 9.77 32.01
CA GLN A 22 10.68 9.59 33.46
C GLN A 22 11.70 10.51 34.16
N ARG A 23 12.94 10.54 33.66
CA ARG A 23 14.03 11.31 34.27
C ARG A 23 13.92 12.80 34.01
N GLY A 24 13.35 13.20 32.86
CA GLY A 24 13.26 14.58 32.42
C GLY A 24 11.87 15.20 32.57
N VAL A 25 11.00 14.65 33.43
CA VAL A 25 9.60 15.10 33.54
C VAL A 25 9.45 16.57 33.92
N SER A 26 10.46 17.19 34.53
CA SER A 26 10.48 18.61 34.89
C SER A 26 10.63 19.54 33.67
N GLU A 27 11.08 19.03 32.52
CA GLU A 27 11.24 19.82 31.32
C GLU A 27 9.87 20.24 30.75
N PRO A 28 9.70 21.48 30.26
CA PRO A 28 8.42 21.97 29.75
C PRO A 28 7.80 21.06 28.67
N ALA A 29 8.61 20.53 27.77
CA ALA A 29 8.17 19.62 26.72
C ALA A 29 7.67 18.26 27.27
N ALA A 30 8.33 17.73 28.31
CA ALA A 30 7.93 16.49 28.95
C ALA A 30 6.59 16.67 29.72
N LEU A 31 6.43 17.79 30.42
CA LEU A 31 5.16 18.14 31.08
C LEU A 31 4.00 18.25 30.09
N ALA A 32 4.25 18.91 28.94
CA ALA A 32 3.25 19.02 27.88
C ALA A 32 2.82 17.63 27.38
N LEU A 33 3.79 16.75 27.09
CA LEU A 33 3.52 15.38 26.64
C LEU A 33 2.68 14.58 27.66
N VAL A 34 3.02 14.67 28.95
CA VAL A 34 2.26 13.99 30.02
C VAL A 34 0.84 14.56 30.10
N ARG A 35 0.68 15.89 30.07
CA ARG A 35 -0.65 16.53 30.14
C ARG A 35 -1.53 16.19 28.93
N GLU A 36 -0.93 16.05 27.76
CA GLU A 36 -1.64 15.72 26.53
C GLU A 36 -2.12 14.27 26.51
N HIS A 37 -1.25 13.32 26.89
CA HIS A 37 -1.53 11.90 26.63
C HIS A 37 -1.86 11.08 27.87
N HIS A 38 -1.42 11.47 29.07
CA HIS A 38 -1.71 10.72 30.29
C HIS A 38 -3.16 10.94 30.73
N PRO A 39 -3.93 9.91 31.11
CA PRO A 39 -5.35 10.06 31.47
C PRO A 39 -5.57 10.80 32.79
N GLN A 40 -4.57 10.81 33.68
CA GLN A 40 -4.62 11.47 34.99
C GLN A 40 -3.32 12.25 35.26
N PRO A 41 -3.01 13.28 34.46
CA PRO A 41 -1.69 13.89 34.44
C PRO A 41 -1.35 14.55 35.78
N ASP A 42 -2.29 15.26 36.40
CA ASP A 42 -2.06 15.93 37.68
C ASP A 42 -1.77 14.96 38.83
N THR A 43 -2.43 13.80 38.84
CA THR A 43 -2.20 12.78 39.87
C THR A 43 -0.83 12.15 39.72
N ALA A 44 -0.42 11.86 38.48
CA ALA A 44 0.89 11.30 38.19
C ALA A 44 2.02 12.28 38.51
N LEU A 45 1.83 13.58 38.18
CA LEU A 45 2.83 14.64 38.39
C LEU A 45 2.94 15.11 39.84
N ARG A 46 1.93 14.89 40.70
CA ARG A 46 1.96 15.25 42.14
C ARG A 46 2.82 14.32 43.00
N ARG A 47 3.21 13.15 42.49
CA ARG A 47 4.05 12.19 43.23
C ARG A 47 5.46 12.76 43.38
N ASP A 48 6.14 12.43 44.49
CA ASP A 48 7.53 12.84 44.73
C ASP A 48 8.47 12.46 43.57
N ARG A 49 8.15 11.36 42.89
CA ARG A 49 8.83 10.91 41.67
C ARG A 49 7.80 10.46 40.66
N PHE A 50 7.94 10.95 39.42
CA PHE A 50 7.15 10.45 38.30
C PHE A 50 7.50 8.98 38.02
N ALA A 51 6.49 8.10 38.05
CA ALA A 51 6.72 6.68 38.02
C ALA A 51 6.99 6.19 36.59
N LEU A 52 7.80 5.14 36.45
CA LEU A 52 8.10 4.58 35.12
C LEU A 52 6.83 4.03 34.42
N HIS A 53 5.86 3.52 35.18
CA HIS A 53 4.60 3.06 34.59
C HIS A 53 3.75 4.22 34.04
N ASP A 54 3.78 5.39 34.68
CA ASP A 54 3.12 6.59 34.15
C ASP A 54 3.83 7.06 32.86
N ALA A 55 5.17 7.01 32.82
CA ALA A 55 5.94 7.31 31.61
C ALA A 55 5.64 6.34 30.47
N HIS A 56 5.59 5.03 30.74
CA HIS A 56 5.18 4.02 29.76
C HIS A 56 3.76 4.25 29.25
N LEU A 57 2.82 4.58 30.13
CA LEU A 57 1.43 4.86 29.74
C LEU A 57 1.33 6.10 28.85
N THR A 58 2.04 7.18 29.19
CA THR A 58 2.12 8.40 28.36
C THR A 58 2.68 8.09 26.98
N VAL A 59 3.79 7.34 26.90
CA VAL A 59 4.40 6.95 25.61
C VAL A 59 3.45 6.06 24.80
N ALA A 60 2.79 5.08 25.40
CA ALA A 60 1.84 4.23 24.70
C ALA A 60 0.68 5.05 24.10
N ARG A 61 0.09 5.95 24.89
CA ARG A 61 -1.04 6.79 24.46
C ARG A 61 -0.64 7.85 23.43
N LYS A 62 0.58 8.38 23.51
CA LYS A 62 1.17 9.23 22.46
C LYS A 62 1.11 8.54 21.09
N TYR A 63 1.35 7.23 21.06
CA TYR A 63 1.32 6.42 19.84
C TYR A 63 -0.05 5.80 19.51
N GLY A 64 -1.11 6.18 20.24
CA GLY A 64 -2.47 5.72 19.98
C GLY A 64 -2.88 4.43 20.68
N PHE A 65 -2.02 3.86 21.53
CA PHE A 65 -2.32 2.63 22.28
C PHE A 65 -3.00 2.95 23.61
N SER A 66 -3.93 2.10 24.04
CA SER A 66 -4.64 2.22 25.31
C SER A 66 -3.71 2.09 26.52
N GLY A 67 -2.62 1.33 26.37
CA GLY A 67 -1.59 1.19 27.37
C GLY A 67 -0.33 0.47 26.88
N TRP A 68 0.68 0.43 27.75
CA TRP A 68 1.98 -0.16 27.43
C TRP A 68 1.94 -1.64 27.01
N PRO A 69 1.13 -2.53 27.65
CA PRO A 69 1.05 -3.93 27.22
C PRO A 69 0.56 -4.09 25.78
N ALA A 70 -0.41 -3.28 25.33
CA ALA A 70 -0.91 -3.33 23.97
C ALA A 70 0.14 -2.87 22.94
N LEU A 71 0.88 -1.80 23.27
CA LEU A 71 2.03 -1.37 22.45
C LEU A 71 3.11 -2.46 22.37
N VAL A 72 3.45 -3.11 23.49
CA VAL A 72 4.45 -4.20 23.50
C VAL A 72 4.00 -5.37 22.63
N HIS A 73 2.75 -5.82 22.79
CA HIS A 73 2.16 -6.89 21.97
C HIS A 73 2.27 -6.58 20.47
N TYR A 74 1.94 -5.34 20.08
CA TYR A 74 2.12 -4.92 18.69
C TYR A 74 3.57 -4.96 18.24
N LEU A 75 4.52 -4.44 19.04
CA LEU A 75 5.93 -4.39 18.66
C LEU A 75 6.56 -5.77 18.54
N GLU A 76 6.11 -6.73 19.34
CA GLU A 76 6.53 -8.13 19.24
C GLU A 76 6.01 -8.75 17.94
N ALA A 77 4.72 -8.56 17.62
CA ALA A 77 4.16 -8.99 16.34
C ALA A 77 4.86 -8.32 15.14
N ALA A 78 5.13 -7.01 15.23
CA ALA A 78 5.81 -6.26 14.19
C ALA A 78 7.26 -6.71 13.99
N ALA A 79 7.97 -7.11 15.05
CA ALA A 79 9.33 -7.63 14.92
C ALA A 79 9.40 -8.91 14.07
N GLU A 80 8.35 -9.75 14.12
CA GLU A 80 8.24 -10.96 13.30
C GLU A 80 7.78 -10.68 11.86
N LEU A 81 6.90 -9.69 11.70
CA LEU A 81 6.19 -9.43 10.44
C LEU A 81 6.77 -8.31 9.59
N SER A 82 7.68 -7.52 10.14
CA SER A 82 8.21 -6.33 9.48
C SER A 82 9.11 -6.72 8.32
N VAL A 83 8.75 -6.25 7.12
CA VAL A 83 9.59 -6.34 5.93
C VAL A 83 9.78 -4.94 5.39
N ASP A 84 11.02 -4.59 5.09
CA ASP A 84 11.38 -3.39 4.33
C ASP A 84 11.96 -3.84 2.99
N PRO A 85 11.12 -4.02 1.95
CA PRO A 85 11.58 -4.52 0.66
C PRO A 85 12.72 -3.68 0.10
N ALA A 86 12.79 -2.39 0.43
CA ALA A 86 13.82 -1.44 0.00
C ALA A 86 15.24 -1.80 0.46
N ARG A 87 15.40 -2.61 1.53
CA ARG A 87 16.71 -2.95 2.11
C ARG A 87 17.43 -4.12 1.45
N PHE A 88 16.74 -4.89 0.62
CA PHE A 88 17.35 -6.02 -0.05
C PHE A 88 18.41 -5.55 -1.06
N ASP A 89 19.63 -6.09 -0.96
CA ASP A 89 20.73 -5.80 -1.88
C ASP A 89 20.65 -6.68 -3.12
N GLU A 90 20.10 -6.10 -4.19
CA GLU A 90 19.93 -6.77 -5.49
C GLU A 90 21.25 -7.02 -6.23
N THR A 91 22.34 -6.35 -5.85
CA THR A 91 23.61 -6.41 -6.59
C THR A 91 24.45 -7.63 -6.23
N ALA A 92 24.33 -8.11 -4.99
CA ALA A 92 25.03 -9.27 -4.46
C ALA A 92 24.16 -10.54 -4.41
N ALA A 93 22.87 -10.43 -4.75
CA ALA A 93 21.91 -11.53 -4.73
C ALA A 93 22.18 -12.57 -5.82
N ASP A 94 21.82 -13.83 -5.54
CA ASP A 94 21.76 -14.83 -6.59
C ASP A 94 20.68 -14.46 -7.64
N PRO A 95 20.77 -15.01 -8.87
CA PRO A 95 19.84 -14.64 -9.93
C PRO A 95 18.35 -14.88 -9.62
N ALA A 96 17.98 -15.89 -8.84
CA ALA A 96 16.58 -16.21 -8.57
C ALA A 96 15.97 -15.24 -7.55
N ASP A 97 16.72 -14.90 -6.49
CA ASP A 97 16.33 -13.87 -5.53
C ASP A 97 16.29 -12.48 -6.16
N ARG A 98 17.28 -12.17 -6.99
CA ARG A 98 17.31 -10.92 -7.76
C ARG A 98 16.10 -10.81 -8.68
N PHE A 99 15.72 -11.90 -9.36
CA PHE A 99 14.51 -11.94 -10.17
C PHE A 99 13.26 -11.66 -9.33
N CYS A 100 13.11 -12.32 -8.18
CA CYS A 100 11.98 -12.09 -7.28
C CYS A 100 11.90 -10.60 -6.87
N ALA A 101 13.01 -10.02 -6.42
CA ALA A 101 13.07 -8.64 -5.95
C ALA A 101 12.71 -7.63 -7.07
N LEU A 102 13.21 -7.85 -8.29
CA LEU A 102 12.91 -7.01 -9.45
C LEU A 102 11.48 -7.18 -9.96
N ALA A 103 10.91 -8.38 -9.83
CA ALA A 103 9.58 -8.68 -10.32
C ALA A 103 8.49 -8.11 -9.41
N THR A 104 8.68 -8.09 -8.09
CA THR A 104 7.64 -7.69 -7.12
C THR A 104 7.60 -6.21 -6.81
N LEU A 105 6.40 -5.69 -6.57
CA LEU A 105 6.20 -4.33 -6.05
C LEU A 105 6.78 -4.18 -4.63
N ARG A 106 7.49 -3.07 -4.39
CA ARG A 106 8.05 -2.69 -3.08
C ARG A 106 7.24 -1.62 -2.36
N TYR A 107 6.32 -0.99 -3.09
CA TYR A 107 5.57 0.18 -2.66
C TYR A 107 6.47 1.37 -2.33
N ASP A 108 7.47 1.61 -3.19
CA ASP A 108 8.35 2.77 -3.13
C ASP A 108 8.57 3.37 -4.53
N GLU A 109 9.40 4.39 -4.63
CA GLU A 109 9.69 5.09 -5.88
C GLU A 109 10.43 4.20 -6.90
N ALA A 110 11.00 3.07 -6.49
CA ALA A 110 11.75 2.17 -7.37
C ALA A 110 10.85 1.26 -8.21
N ASP A 111 9.54 1.19 -7.97
CA ASP A 111 8.55 0.40 -8.74
C ASP A 111 8.34 0.91 -10.20
N ALA A 112 9.27 1.71 -10.72
CA ALA A 112 9.24 2.23 -12.07
C ALA A 112 9.29 1.11 -13.15
N PRO A 113 8.78 1.37 -14.38
CA PRO A 113 8.81 0.40 -15.48
C PRO A 113 10.15 -0.30 -15.75
N PRO A 114 11.32 0.37 -15.69
CA PRO A 114 12.60 -0.29 -15.92
C PRO A 114 12.89 -1.47 -14.99
N ARG A 115 12.39 -1.44 -13.75
CA ARG A 115 12.62 -2.49 -12.76
C ARG A 115 12.01 -3.82 -13.20
N ARG A 116 10.73 -3.80 -13.56
CA ARG A 116 10.02 -4.99 -14.06
C ARG A 116 10.47 -5.44 -15.45
N GLN A 117 10.95 -4.51 -16.28
CA GLN A 117 11.61 -4.86 -17.55
C GLN A 117 12.92 -5.64 -17.31
N ALA A 118 13.70 -5.27 -16.30
CA ALA A 118 14.90 -6.00 -15.90
C ALA A 118 14.58 -7.41 -15.38
N ALA A 119 13.49 -7.57 -14.60
CA ALA A 119 13.01 -8.90 -14.20
C ALA A 119 12.67 -9.78 -15.41
N ALA A 120 11.92 -9.25 -16.38
CA ALA A 120 11.55 -9.97 -17.59
C ALA A 120 12.77 -10.30 -18.47
N ALA A 121 13.79 -9.42 -18.52
CA ALA A 121 15.04 -9.70 -19.21
C ALA A 121 15.83 -10.83 -18.53
N LEU A 122 15.91 -10.83 -17.20
CA LEU A 122 16.61 -11.85 -16.43
C LEU A 122 15.97 -13.24 -16.61
N LEU A 123 14.63 -13.34 -16.49
CA LEU A 123 13.93 -14.61 -16.70
C LEU A 123 14.09 -15.15 -18.13
N ARG A 124 14.12 -14.27 -19.14
CA ARG A 124 14.38 -14.68 -20.53
C ARG A 124 15.81 -15.16 -20.75
N ALA A 125 16.78 -14.55 -20.09
CA ALA A 125 18.19 -14.95 -20.18
C ALA A 125 18.44 -16.28 -19.45
N GLU A 126 17.75 -16.50 -18.32
CA GLU A 126 17.90 -17.69 -17.49
C GLU A 126 16.53 -18.35 -17.19
N PRO A 127 15.93 -19.08 -18.12
CA PRO A 127 14.61 -19.70 -17.90
C PRO A 127 14.59 -20.76 -16.79
N GLY A 128 15.76 -21.29 -16.42
CA GLY A 128 15.91 -22.32 -15.37
C GLY A 128 15.79 -21.81 -13.93
N LEU A 129 15.69 -20.49 -13.72
CA LEU A 129 15.62 -19.88 -12.37
C LEU A 129 14.46 -20.42 -11.53
N THR A 130 13.37 -20.83 -12.16
CA THR A 130 12.17 -21.33 -11.46
C THR A 130 12.32 -22.78 -11.00
N ALA A 131 13.21 -23.57 -11.60
CA ALA A 131 13.23 -25.03 -11.46
C ALA A 131 13.51 -25.52 -10.03
N HIS A 132 14.31 -24.78 -9.27
CA HIS A 132 14.73 -25.14 -7.91
C HIS A 132 14.44 -24.03 -6.88
N HIS A 133 13.60 -23.06 -7.24
CA HIS A 133 13.35 -21.87 -6.42
C HIS A 133 11.86 -21.54 -6.40
N VAL A 134 11.14 -22.04 -5.38
CA VAL A 134 9.67 -21.95 -5.30
C VAL A 134 9.15 -20.50 -5.34
N TRP A 135 9.89 -19.56 -4.75
CA TRP A 135 9.52 -18.13 -4.75
C TRP A 135 9.68 -17.51 -6.15
N ALA A 136 10.69 -17.92 -6.92
CA ALA A 136 10.87 -17.47 -8.29
C ALA A 136 9.85 -18.12 -9.22
N ALA A 137 9.56 -19.41 -9.03
CA ALA A 137 8.49 -20.11 -9.74
C ALA A 137 7.12 -19.43 -9.52
N ALA A 138 6.84 -18.97 -8.29
CA ALA A 138 5.62 -18.23 -7.99
C ALA A 138 5.62 -16.81 -8.60
N ALA A 139 6.72 -16.05 -8.49
CA ALA A 139 6.84 -14.73 -9.12
C ALA A 139 6.72 -14.77 -10.65
N ALA A 140 7.22 -15.83 -11.29
CA ALA A 140 7.08 -16.07 -12.73
C ALA A 140 5.70 -16.65 -13.12
N ALA A 141 4.89 -17.03 -12.13
CA ALA A 141 3.63 -17.76 -12.30
C ALA A 141 3.80 -19.06 -13.12
N ASP A 142 4.87 -19.82 -12.89
CA ASP A 142 5.22 -21.06 -13.61
C ASP A 142 4.59 -22.29 -12.93
N PRO A 143 3.45 -22.82 -13.44
CA PRO A 143 2.76 -23.91 -12.77
C PRO A 143 3.50 -25.24 -12.91
N ARG A 144 4.37 -25.39 -13.94
CA ARG A 144 5.14 -26.62 -14.14
C ARG A 144 6.23 -26.74 -13.09
N ALA A 145 6.99 -25.67 -12.87
CA ALA A 145 7.99 -25.63 -11.81
C ALA A 145 7.34 -25.77 -10.42
N LEU A 146 6.26 -25.03 -10.15
CA LEU A 146 5.52 -25.15 -8.89
C LEU A 146 5.00 -26.57 -8.65
N SER A 147 4.39 -27.21 -9.65
CA SER A 147 3.91 -28.58 -9.53
C SER A 147 5.05 -29.57 -9.26
N ALA A 148 6.23 -29.38 -9.85
CA ALA A 148 7.40 -30.23 -9.56
C ALA A 148 7.87 -30.06 -8.13
N LEU A 149 8.10 -28.82 -7.70
CA LEU A 149 8.59 -28.49 -6.36
C LEU A 149 7.60 -28.93 -5.26
N LEU A 150 6.31 -28.66 -5.43
CA LEU A 150 5.28 -29.01 -4.43
C LEU A 150 5.01 -30.52 -4.37
N ARG A 151 5.30 -31.28 -5.42
CA ARG A 151 5.24 -32.76 -5.37
C ARG A 151 6.41 -33.33 -4.57
N GLU A 152 7.57 -32.70 -4.64
CA GLU A 152 8.74 -33.10 -3.86
C GLU A 152 8.59 -32.69 -2.39
N ASP A 153 8.13 -31.45 -2.15
CA ASP A 153 7.85 -30.94 -0.81
C ASP A 153 6.64 -29.98 -0.80
N PRO A 154 5.45 -30.46 -0.37
CA PRO A 154 4.26 -29.63 -0.24
C PRO A 154 4.41 -28.48 0.75
N ALA A 155 5.30 -28.58 1.75
CA ALA A 155 5.49 -27.54 2.76
C ALA A 155 6.04 -26.24 2.16
N LEU A 156 6.64 -26.32 0.96
CA LEU A 156 7.11 -25.14 0.22
C LEU A 156 5.99 -24.13 -0.06
N ALA A 157 4.71 -24.54 -0.12
CA ALA A 157 3.59 -23.63 -0.30
C ALA A 157 3.45 -22.59 0.84
N GLY A 158 3.89 -22.94 2.04
CA GLY A 158 3.90 -22.06 3.22
C GLY A 158 5.30 -21.59 3.64
N ALA A 159 6.35 -21.94 2.88
CA ALA A 159 7.72 -21.65 3.26
C ALA A 159 8.05 -20.16 3.04
N THR A 160 8.50 -19.50 4.11
CA THR A 160 9.04 -18.14 4.04
C THR A 160 10.44 -18.16 3.45
N GLY A 161 10.73 -17.28 2.49
CA GLY A 161 12.07 -17.11 1.95
C GLY A 161 12.11 -16.13 0.80
N GLY A 162 13.10 -16.31 -0.08
CA GLY A 162 13.45 -15.33 -1.10
C GLY A 162 13.92 -13.99 -0.52
N PRO A 163 14.01 -12.92 -1.33
CA PRO A 163 14.58 -11.63 -0.93
C PRO A 163 13.81 -10.89 0.17
N HIS A 164 12.56 -11.25 0.41
CA HIS A 164 11.64 -10.56 1.32
C HIS A 164 11.15 -11.45 2.48
N GLY A 165 11.59 -12.72 2.54
CA GLY A 165 11.10 -13.67 3.53
C GLY A 165 9.61 -14.00 3.39
N TRP A 166 9.02 -13.75 2.22
CA TRP A 166 7.60 -14.00 1.98
C TRP A 166 7.32 -15.46 1.63
N VAL A 167 6.06 -15.86 1.75
CA VAL A 167 5.57 -17.13 1.20
C VAL A 167 5.40 -17.02 -0.33
N PRO A 168 5.42 -18.12 -1.10
CA PRO A 168 5.36 -18.06 -2.57
C PRO A 168 4.13 -17.32 -3.12
N LEU A 169 2.96 -17.48 -2.49
CA LEU A 169 1.72 -16.82 -2.93
C LEU A 169 1.82 -15.28 -2.91
N MET A 170 2.60 -14.70 -1.99
CA MET A 170 2.88 -13.26 -1.97
C MET A 170 3.74 -12.85 -3.17
N TYR A 171 4.76 -13.61 -3.53
CA TYR A 171 5.57 -13.32 -4.72
C TYR A 171 4.74 -13.35 -6.01
N LEU A 172 3.83 -14.32 -6.14
CA LEU A 172 2.88 -14.37 -7.26
C LEU A 172 2.01 -13.11 -7.31
N ALA A 173 1.39 -12.73 -6.18
CA ALA A 173 0.49 -11.59 -6.12
C ALA A 173 1.19 -10.26 -6.42
N TYR A 174 2.43 -10.07 -5.96
CA TYR A 174 3.16 -8.81 -6.09
C TYR A 174 3.95 -8.68 -7.40
N ALA A 175 4.17 -9.77 -8.14
CA ALA A 175 4.97 -9.76 -9.36
C ALA A 175 4.31 -8.98 -10.53
N ARG A 176 5.13 -8.28 -11.32
CA ARG A 176 4.75 -7.48 -12.51
C ARG A 176 5.62 -7.78 -13.74
N THR A 177 5.94 -9.06 -13.95
CA THR A 177 6.69 -9.57 -15.10
C THR A 177 5.77 -10.25 -16.13
N THR A 178 6.32 -10.74 -17.25
CA THR A 178 5.59 -11.62 -18.17
C THR A 178 5.28 -12.93 -17.45
N GLN A 179 4.05 -13.06 -16.99
CA GLN A 179 3.58 -14.22 -16.26
C GLN A 179 3.17 -15.33 -17.22
N HIS A 180 3.39 -16.58 -16.80
CA HIS A 180 2.86 -17.74 -17.52
C HIS A 180 1.36 -17.88 -17.23
N ASP A 181 0.96 -18.71 -16.25
CA ASP A 181 -0.44 -18.95 -15.90
C ASP A 181 -0.65 -18.74 -14.40
N SER A 182 -0.95 -17.49 -14.04
CA SER A 182 -1.07 -17.07 -12.64
C SER A 182 -2.24 -17.72 -11.92
N LEU A 183 -3.35 -18.02 -12.62
CA LEU A 183 -4.50 -18.70 -12.02
C LEU A 183 -4.14 -20.14 -11.66
N ALA A 184 -3.52 -20.89 -12.58
CA ALA A 184 -3.08 -22.25 -12.31
C ALA A 184 -2.00 -22.30 -11.22
N ALA A 185 -1.03 -21.39 -11.26
CA ALA A 185 0.02 -21.28 -10.25
C ALA A 185 -0.55 -20.97 -8.84
N ALA A 186 -1.48 -20.01 -8.74
CA ALA A 186 -2.14 -19.69 -7.48
C ALA A 186 -2.98 -20.86 -6.96
N ALA A 187 -3.72 -21.55 -7.83
CA ALA A 187 -4.50 -22.73 -7.46
C ALA A 187 -3.61 -23.84 -6.89
N LEU A 188 -2.47 -24.14 -7.53
CA LEU A 188 -1.51 -25.13 -7.03
C LEU A 188 -0.98 -24.79 -5.62
N LEU A 189 -0.65 -23.52 -5.38
CA LEU A 189 -0.19 -23.06 -4.08
C LEU A 189 -1.29 -23.19 -3.01
N LEU A 190 -2.51 -22.76 -3.33
CA LEU A 190 -3.66 -22.83 -2.43
C LEU A 190 -4.07 -24.28 -2.12
N ASP A 191 -4.01 -25.16 -3.12
CA ASP A 191 -4.30 -26.60 -2.96
C ASP A 191 -3.22 -27.31 -2.13
N ALA A 192 -1.98 -26.83 -2.18
CA ALA A 192 -0.89 -27.25 -1.30
C ALA A 192 -0.93 -26.60 0.10
N GLY A 193 -1.91 -25.74 0.38
CA GLY A 193 -2.14 -25.17 1.71
C GLY A 193 -1.54 -23.79 1.96
N ALA A 194 -1.17 -23.04 0.92
CA ALA A 194 -0.80 -21.63 1.07
C ALA A 194 -1.94 -20.83 1.71
N ASP A 195 -1.61 -19.97 2.69
CA ASP A 195 -2.60 -19.11 3.35
C ASP A 195 -2.97 -17.92 2.45
N PRO A 196 -4.23 -17.79 2.00
CA PRO A 196 -4.67 -16.66 1.20
C PRO A 196 -4.71 -15.33 1.98
N ASN A 197 -4.57 -15.37 3.31
CA ASN A 197 -4.48 -14.19 4.18
C ASN A 197 -3.03 -13.83 4.57
N ALA A 198 -2.04 -14.50 3.99
CA ALA A 198 -0.63 -14.18 4.21
C ALA A 198 -0.34 -12.70 3.90
N GLY A 199 0.69 -12.16 4.55
CA GLY A 199 1.05 -10.75 4.45
C GLY A 199 2.19 -10.38 5.36
N TYR A 200 2.56 -9.10 5.31
CA TYR A 200 3.65 -8.52 6.09
C TYR A 200 3.30 -7.11 6.55
N LEU A 201 4.09 -6.55 7.48
CA LEU A 201 4.00 -5.14 7.85
C LEU A 201 5.09 -4.36 7.11
N TRP A 202 4.69 -3.50 6.16
CA TRP A 202 5.63 -2.66 5.44
C TRP A 202 6.32 -1.71 6.40
N ARG A 203 7.64 -1.87 6.56
CA ARG A 203 8.47 -1.14 7.54
C ARG A 203 7.91 -1.18 8.96
N GLY A 204 7.22 -2.28 9.33
CA GLY A 204 6.65 -2.44 10.67
C GLY A 204 5.50 -1.48 10.98
N MET A 205 4.84 -0.93 9.96
CA MET A 205 3.63 -0.10 10.08
C MET A 205 2.38 -0.96 10.30
N ALA A 206 1.36 -0.39 10.96
CA ALA A 206 0.25 -1.17 11.50
C ALA A 206 -0.78 -1.66 10.47
N THR A 207 -0.71 -1.19 9.23
CA THR A 207 -1.56 -1.67 8.14
C THR A 207 -0.85 -2.80 7.40
N PRO A 208 -1.39 -4.03 7.40
CA PRO A 208 -0.77 -5.16 6.74
C PRO A 208 -0.90 -5.07 5.22
N PHE A 209 0.16 -5.49 4.54
CA PHE A 209 0.21 -5.71 3.10
C PHE A 209 -0.01 -7.20 2.86
N THR A 210 -1.21 -7.57 2.40
CA THR A 210 -1.64 -8.97 2.23
C THR A 210 -1.52 -9.45 0.79
N VAL A 211 -1.79 -10.74 0.54
CA VAL A 211 -1.91 -11.29 -0.82
C VAL A 211 -2.89 -10.45 -1.66
N LEU A 212 -4.04 -10.05 -1.12
CA LEU A 212 -5.02 -9.23 -1.84
C LEU A 212 -4.47 -7.83 -2.15
N THR A 213 -3.73 -7.21 -1.23
CA THR A 213 -3.01 -5.96 -1.48
C THR A 213 -2.11 -6.08 -2.72
N GLY A 214 -1.34 -7.17 -2.81
CA GLY A 214 -0.49 -7.45 -3.98
C GLY A 214 -1.26 -7.58 -5.28
N VAL A 215 -2.38 -8.31 -5.25
CA VAL A 215 -3.24 -8.53 -6.43
C VAL A 215 -3.87 -7.23 -6.91
N PHE A 216 -4.46 -6.45 -6.01
CA PHE A 216 -5.12 -5.20 -6.39
C PHE A 216 -4.14 -4.10 -6.77
N GLY A 217 -2.92 -4.09 -6.22
CA GLY A 217 -1.89 -3.11 -6.54
C GLY A 217 -2.32 -1.66 -6.31
N GLU A 218 -1.76 -0.77 -7.12
CA GLU A 218 -1.87 0.69 -7.01
C GLU A 218 -1.41 1.23 -5.65
N GLY A 219 -1.78 2.46 -5.31
CA GLY A 219 -1.19 3.20 -4.21
C GLY A 219 -0.88 4.62 -4.66
N GLU A 220 -0.10 5.32 -3.84
CA GLU A 220 0.20 6.75 -4.03
C GLU A 220 1.00 7.02 -5.32
N GLN A 221 1.76 6.03 -5.81
CA GLN A 221 2.55 6.16 -7.04
C GLN A 221 1.75 5.79 -8.30
N GLY A 222 0.47 5.42 -8.15
CA GLY A 222 -0.48 5.22 -9.23
C GLY A 222 -0.25 3.98 -10.10
N PRO A 223 -1.13 3.75 -11.09
CA PRO A 223 -1.20 2.52 -11.86
C PRO A 223 0.01 2.27 -12.77
N ARG A 224 0.87 3.27 -13.01
CA ARG A 224 2.04 3.10 -13.86
C ARG A 224 3.25 2.52 -13.12
N ARG A 225 3.47 2.97 -11.88
CA ARG A 225 4.55 2.48 -11.02
C ARG A 225 4.07 1.26 -10.23
N GLN A 226 2.87 1.33 -9.66
CA GLN A 226 2.27 0.25 -8.90
C GLN A 226 1.06 -0.31 -9.65
N PRO A 227 1.20 -0.89 -10.86
CA PRO A 227 0.04 -1.44 -11.57
C PRO A 227 -0.66 -2.51 -10.74
N ARG A 228 -1.95 -2.71 -11.00
CA ARG A 228 -2.67 -3.91 -10.55
C ARG A 228 -2.00 -5.15 -11.13
N HIS A 229 -2.23 -6.31 -10.51
CA HIS A 229 -1.87 -7.57 -11.15
C HIS A 229 -2.63 -7.71 -12.49
N PRO A 230 -2.01 -8.23 -13.57
CA PRO A 230 -2.68 -8.32 -14.88
C PRO A 230 -4.02 -9.08 -14.86
N LEU A 231 -4.09 -10.11 -14.04
CA LEU A 231 -5.31 -10.89 -13.74
C LEU A 231 -5.95 -10.53 -12.38
N ALA A 232 -5.94 -9.25 -12.00
CA ALA A 232 -6.35 -8.84 -10.65
C ALA A 232 -7.75 -9.33 -10.26
N ALA A 233 -8.74 -9.18 -11.14
CA ALA A 233 -10.12 -9.59 -10.86
C ALA A 233 -10.23 -11.11 -10.63
N ASP A 234 -9.69 -11.92 -11.54
CA ASP A 234 -9.80 -13.38 -11.47
C ASP A 234 -9.00 -13.96 -10.30
N LEU A 235 -7.81 -13.41 -10.01
CA LEU A 235 -7.03 -13.85 -8.85
C LEU A 235 -7.67 -13.44 -7.52
N ALA A 236 -8.20 -12.22 -7.42
CA ALA A 236 -8.90 -11.79 -6.21
C ALA A 236 -10.15 -12.66 -5.98
N GLU A 237 -10.94 -12.94 -7.03
CA GLU A 237 -12.08 -13.86 -6.97
C GLU A 237 -11.66 -15.26 -6.47
N LEU A 238 -10.57 -15.82 -7.03
CA LEU A 238 -10.02 -17.11 -6.59
C LEU A 238 -9.63 -17.06 -5.10
N LEU A 239 -8.88 -16.05 -4.68
CA LEU A 239 -8.41 -15.91 -3.31
C LEU A 239 -9.57 -15.78 -2.32
N LEU A 240 -10.57 -14.94 -2.62
CA LEU A 240 -11.76 -14.75 -1.79
C LEU A 240 -12.55 -16.06 -1.65
N ARG A 241 -12.78 -16.78 -2.76
CA ARG A 241 -13.41 -18.12 -2.72
C ARG A 241 -12.61 -19.14 -1.93
N ARG A 242 -11.29 -18.98 -1.86
CA ARG A 242 -10.38 -19.89 -1.15
C ARG A 242 -10.06 -19.42 0.27
N GLY A 243 -10.73 -18.38 0.77
CA GLY A 243 -10.70 -17.97 2.18
C GLY A 243 -9.89 -16.72 2.48
N ALA A 244 -9.47 -15.94 1.47
CA ALA A 244 -9.01 -14.58 1.71
C ALA A 244 -10.13 -13.76 2.33
N HIS A 245 -9.80 -12.98 3.34
CA HIS A 245 -10.77 -12.12 4.00
C HIS A 245 -11.04 -10.88 3.12
N PRO A 246 -12.31 -10.48 2.90
CA PRO A 246 -12.65 -9.35 2.02
C PRO A 246 -12.23 -7.98 2.59
N VAL A 247 -11.80 -7.95 3.85
CA VAL A 247 -11.39 -6.72 4.53
C VAL A 247 -9.88 -6.60 4.45
N ASP A 248 -9.41 -6.01 3.36
CA ASP A 248 -8.02 -5.62 3.17
C ASP A 248 -7.92 -4.07 3.23
N GLN A 249 -7.47 -3.55 4.37
CA GLN A 249 -7.39 -2.11 4.60
C GLN A 249 -6.38 -1.42 3.66
N GLN A 250 -5.29 -2.10 3.29
CA GLN A 250 -4.29 -1.53 2.41
C GLN A 250 -4.78 -1.49 0.97
N THR A 251 -5.51 -2.50 0.49
CA THR A 251 -6.22 -2.47 -0.80
C THR A 251 -7.18 -1.30 -0.86
N LEU A 252 -8.03 -1.13 0.17
CA LEU A 252 -9.01 -0.04 0.20
C LEU A 252 -8.31 1.32 0.18
N TYR A 253 -7.20 1.47 0.91
CA TYR A 253 -6.39 2.69 0.85
C TYR A 253 -5.76 2.90 -0.54
N ASN A 254 -5.06 1.90 -1.07
CA ASN A 254 -4.33 2.01 -2.34
C ASN A 254 -5.24 2.35 -3.52
N ARG A 255 -6.48 1.87 -3.48
CA ARG A 255 -7.43 1.98 -4.59
C ARG A 255 -8.40 3.15 -4.45
N MET A 256 -8.36 3.90 -3.34
CA MET A 256 -9.23 5.07 -3.16
C MET A 256 -8.80 6.27 -4.00
N PHE A 257 -7.53 6.36 -4.41
CA PHE A 257 -6.96 7.54 -5.09
C PHE A 257 -7.55 7.82 -6.49
N ARG A 258 -8.27 6.86 -7.08
CA ARG A 258 -8.83 6.94 -8.44
C ARG A 258 -10.31 6.57 -8.41
N PRO A 259 -11.12 6.97 -9.42
CA PRO A 259 -12.57 6.71 -9.43
C PRO A 259 -12.96 5.25 -9.67
N ASP A 260 -12.03 4.38 -10.09
CA ASP A 260 -12.32 2.97 -10.36
C ASP A 260 -12.71 2.20 -9.08
N ASP A 261 -13.92 1.64 -9.07
CA ASP A 261 -14.53 0.91 -7.94
C ASP A 261 -14.56 -0.61 -8.11
N SER A 262 -13.89 -1.16 -9.12
CA SER A 262 -13.92 -2.60 -9.42
C SER A 262 -13.51 -3.49 -8.23
N HIS A 263 -12.56 -3.00 -7.43
CA HIS A 263 -12.11 -3.67 -6.20
C HIS A 263 -13.20 -3.66 -5.11
N LEU A 264 -13.92 -2.55 -4.92
CA LEU A 264 -15.01 -2.45 -3.96
C LEU A 264 -16.17 -3.35 -4.37
N GLU A 265 -16.57 -3.33 -5.63
CA GLU A 265 -17.65 -4.19 -6.14
C GLU A 265 -17.35 -5.67 -5.86
N LEU A 266 -16.14 -6.11 -6.16
CA LEU A 266 -15.70 -7.48 -5.89
C LEU A 266 -15.69 -7.79 -4.39
N LEU A 267 -15.09 -6.94 -3.56
CA LEU A 267 -15.00 -7.19 -2.12
C LEU A 267 -16.39 -7.16 -1.45
N PHE A 268 -17.31 -6.30 -1.90
CA PHE A 268 -18.70 -6.31 -1.46
C PHE A 268 -19.45 -7.57 -1.87
N ALA A 269 -19.22 -8.10 -3.07
CA ALA A 269 -19.78 -9.38 -3.50
C ALA A 269 -19.34 -10.55 -2.59
N HIS A 270 -18.19 -10.41 -1.91
CA HIS A 270 -17.67 -11.36 -0.93
C HIS A 270 -17.87 -10.92 0.53
N GLY A 271 -18.80 -9.99 0.79
CA GLY A 271 -19.26 -9.67 2.15
C GLY A 271 -18.44 -8.63 2.91
N LEU A 272 -17.68 -7.75 2.25
CA LEU A 272 -16.90 -6.68 2.87
C LEU A 272 -17.68 -5.86 3.93
N ALA A 273 -18.96 -5.54 3.68
CA ALA A 273 -19.78 -4.73 4.58
C ALA A 273 -20.01 -5.41 5.95
N ASP A 274 -20.32 -6.70 5.93
CA ASP A 274 -20.77 -7.47 7.10
C ASP A 274 -19.69 -8.44 7.63
N ALA A 275 -18.50 -8.43 7.03
CA ALA A 275 -17.41 -9.30 7.42
C ALA A 275 -17.00 -9.05 8.87
N GLY A 276 -16.85 -10.16 9.61
CA GLY A 276 -16.30 -10.15 10.97
C GLY A 276 -14.84 -9.70 11.02
N PRO A 277 -14.18 -9.84 12.19
CA PRO A 277 -12.78 -9.46 12.31
C PRO A 277 -11.90 -10.35 11.42
N SER A 278 -10.98 -9.74 10.70
CA SER A 278 -9.97 -10.43 9.89
C SER A 278 -8.93 -11.12 10.78
N PRO A 279 -8.13 -12.07 10.24
CA PRO A 279 -6.99 -12.62 10.96
C PRO A 279 -6.01 -11.54 11.46
N TRP A 280 -5.86 -10.46 10.70
CA TRP A 280 -5.00 -9.33 11.03
C TRP A 280 -5.59 -8.45 12.14
N GLU A 281 -6.89 -8.15 12.09
CA GLU A 281 -7.58 -7.41 13.16
C GLU A 281 -7.48 -8.17 14.50
N ARG A 282 -7.58 -9.51 14.47
CA ARG A 282 -7.34 -10.35 15.66
C ARG A 282 -5.89 -10.32 16.15
N ARG A 283 -4.92 -10.32 15.24
CA ARG A 283 -3.49 -10.39 15.58
C ARG A 283 -2.95 -9.06 16.12
N LEU A 284 -3.32 -7.96 15.47
CA LEU A 284 -2.75 -6.63 15.72
C LEU A 284 -3.61 -5.75 16.63
N GLY A 285 -4.91 -6.10 16.78
CA GLY A 285 -5.81 -5.43 17.71
C GLY A 285 -5.91 -3.92 17.45
N GLU A 286 -5.80 -3.13 18.51
CA GLU A 286 -5.97 -1.66 18.48
C GLU A 286 -4.88 -0.90 17.71
N ALA A 287 -3.80 -1.57 17.27
CA ALA A 287 -2.83 -0.94 16.37
C ALA A 287 -3.44 -0.63 15.00
N MET A 288 -4.33 -1.51 14.53
CA MET A 288 -5.04 -1.34 13.27
C MET A 288 -6.13 -0.29 13.39
N GLU A 289 -6.44 0.32 12.25
CA GLU A 289 -7.58 1.20 12.15
C GLU A 289 -8.89 0.45 12.41
N SER A 290 -9.82 1.07 13.13
CA SER A 290 -11.16 0.51 13.33
C SER A 290 -11.99 0.57 12.05
N ARG A 291 -12.98 -0.32 11.91
CA ARG A 291 -13.86 -0.34 10.73
C ARG A 291 -14.56 0.99 10.45
N ALA A 292 -14.99 1.70 11.50
CA ALA A 292 -15.61 3.01 11.37
C ALA A 292 -14.63 4.06 10.80
N GLN A 293 -13.37 4.05 11.23
CA GLN A 293 -12.34 4.95 10.71
C GLN A 293 -11.99 4.62 9.26
N MET A 294 -11.90 3.33 8.92
CA MET A 294 -11.68 2.86 7.55
C MET A 294 -12.78 3.38 6.61
N TRP A 295 -14.06 3.25 7.00
CA TRP A 295 -15.17 3.79 6.22
C TRP A 295 -15.18 5.30 6.16
N GLN A 296 -14.92 5.98 7.27
CA GLN A 296 -14.80 7.43 7.28
C GLN A 296 -13.74 7.91 6.29
N ARG A 297 -12.60 7.22 6.17
CA ARG A 297 -11.57 7.55 5.18
C ARG A 297 -12.09 7.39 3.75
N GLN A 298 -12.72 6.26 3.43
CA GLN A 298 -13.28 6.02 2.10
C GLN A 298 -14.32 7.07 1.71
N VAL A 299 -15.22 7.41 2.64
CA VAL A 299 -16.27 8.42 2.43
C VAL A 299 -15.68 9.82 2.27
N SER A 300 -14.77 10.22 3.17
CA SER A 300 -14.16 11.55 3.11
C SER A 300 -13.36 11.73 1.83
N TRP A 301 -12.53 10.74 1.46
CA TRP A 301 -11.77 10.78 0.22
C TRP A 301 -12.67 10.85 -1.02
N ALA A 302 -13.72 10.02 -1.07
CA ALA A 302 -14.66 10.04 -2.18
C ALA A 302 -15.40 11.38 -2.31
N ALA A 303 -15.79 12.00 -1.19
CA ALA A 303 -16.42 13.31 -1.19
C ALA A 303 -15.46 14.42 -1.65
N GLU A 304 -14.25 14.47 -1.07
CA GLU A 304 -13.22 15.48 -1.40
C GLU A 304 -12.78 15.42 -2.87
N ASN A 305 -12.86 14.24 -3.49
CA ASN A 305 -12.43 14.02 -4.88
C ASN A 305 -13.61 13.87 -5.87
N GLY A 306 -14.86 14.08 -5.41
CA GLY A 306 -16.05 14.05 -6.27
C GLY A 306 -16.41 12.69 -6.84
N PHE A 307 -15.98 11.59 -6.20
CA PHE A 307 -16.32 10.22 -6.59
C PHE A 307 -17.74 9.85 -6.13
N THR A 308 -18.73 10.48 -6.75
CA THR A 308 -20.16 10.31 -6.43
C THR A 308 -20.63 8.88 -6.65
N ASP A 309 -20.13 8.18 -7.67
CA ASP A 309 -20.43 6.76 -7.91
C ASP A 309 -19.94 5.86 -6.77
N ARG A 310 -18.75 6.14 -6.22
CA ARG A 310 -18.23 5.46 -5.02
C ARG A 310 -19.10 5.71 -3.81
N LEU A 311 -19.50 6.96 -3.56
CA LEU A 311 -20.41 7.28 -2.45
C LEU A 311 -21.75 6.52 -2.60
N ALA A 312 -22.30 6.46 -3.81
CA ALA A 312 -23.50 5.70 -4.09
C ALA A 312 -23.29 4.18 -3.88
N LEU A 313 -22.13 3.63 -4.28
CA LEU A 313 -21.77 2.24 -4.03
C LEU A 313 -21.71 1.93 -2.53
N LEU A 314 -20.99 2.76 -1.75
CA LEU A 314 -20.88 2.62 -0.30
C LEU A 314 -22.27 2.65 0.36
N ALA A 315 -23.13 3.61 -0.01
CA ALA A 315 -24.48 3.72 0.52
C ALA A 315 -25.38 2.51 0.18
N ARG A 316 -25.28 1.97 -1.05
CA ARG A 316 -26.01 0.76 -1.45
C ARG A 316 -25.66 -0.46 -0.60
N HIS A 317 -24.45 -0.50 -0.04
CA HIS A 317 -23.98 -1.55 0.86
C HIS A 317 -24.11 -1.18 2.35
N GLY A 318 -24.93 -0.18 2.69
CA GLY A 318 -25.28 0.17 4.07
C GLY A 318 -24.20 0.92 4.82
N ILE A 319 -23.16 1.43 4.14
CA ILE A 319 -22.16 2.28 4.77
C ILE A 319 -22.74 3.68 4.93
N ASP A 320 -22.62 4.23 6.14
CA ASP A 320 -23.09 5.57 6.46
C ASP A 320 -22.23 6.61 5.73
N ILE A 321 -22.86 7.34 4.81
CA ILE A 321 -22.27 8.46 4.08
C ILE A 321 -22.85 9.81 4.54
N SER A 322 -23.59 9.84 5.65
CA SER A 322 -24.17 11.07 6.17
C SER A 322 -23.08 12.09 6.48
N GLY A 323 -23.33 13.34 6.09
CA GLY A 323 -22.34 14.42 6.21
C GLY A 323 -21.28 14.47 5.10
N ALA A 324 -21.28 13.52 4.14
CA ALA A 324 -20.49 13.66 2.93
C ALA A 324 -21.09 14.74 2.02
N ASP A 325 -20.32 15.79 1.73
CA ASP A 325 -20.65 16.80 0.73
C ASP A 325 -19.68 16.67 -0.45
N PRO A 326 -20.06 15.98 -1.54
CA PRO A 326 -19.15 15.70 -2.63
C PRO A 326 -18.78 16.98 -3.37
N VAL A 327 -17.48 17.23 -3.46
CA VAL A 327 -16.93 18.25 -4.35
C VAL A 327 -17.34 17.89 -5.78
N ILE A 328 -18.00 18.80 -6.47
CA ILE A 328 -18.31 18.63 -7.90
C ILE A 328 -17.08 19.10 -8.67
N PRO A 329 -16.33 18.21 -9.36
CA PRO A 329 -15.15 18.63 -10.11
C PRO A 329 -15.56 19.62 -11.19
N ARG A 330 -14.88 20.77 -11.25
CA ARG A 330 -15.06 21.78 -12.29
C ARG A 330 -13.71 22.06 -12.93
N LEU A 331 -13.70 22.21 -14.25
CA LEU A 331 -12.52 22.70 -14.94
C LEU A 331 -12.19 24.11 -14.44
N PRO A 332 -10.90 24.47 -14.36
CA PRO A 332 -10.51 25.82 -13.98
C PRO A 332 -11.06 26.84 -14.99
N ASP A 333 -11.62 27.95 -14.49
CA ASP A 333 -12.09 29.06 -15.33
C ASP A 333 -10.97 29.65 -16.21
N GLN A 334 -9.73 29.55 -15.73
CA GLN A 334 -8.51 29.91 -16.45
C GLN A 334 -7.62 28.67 -16.62
N PRO A 335 -7.72 27.94 -17.75
CA PRO A 335 -7.02 26.67 -17.95
C PRO A 335 -5.49 26.79 -17.97
N ASN A 336 -4.97 28.00 -18.20
CA ASN A 336 -3.54 28.33 -18.21
C ASN A 336 -3.06 29.01 -16.92
N ALA A 337 -3.92 29.09 -15.88
CA ALA A 337 -3.49 29.56 -14.57
C ALA A 337 -2.36 28.68 -14.03
N ARG A 338 -1.40 29.33 -13.39
CA ARG A 338 -0.22 28.69 -12.81
C ARG A 338 -0.32 28.67 -11.29
N ASP A 339 0.09 27.56 -10.68
CA ASP A 339 0.25 27.44 -9.23
C ASP A 339 1.54 28.12 -8.74
N ALA A 340 1.87 27.94 -7.46
CA ALA A 340 3.05 28.55 -6.83
C ALA A 340 4.37 28.06 -7.45
N GLU A 341 4.38 26.87 -8.04
CA GLU A 341 5.50 26.25 -8.72
C GLU A 341 5.54 26.58 -10.22
N GLY A 342 4.58 27.36 -10.72
CA GLY A 342 4.47 27.73 -12.12
C GLY A 342 3.83 26.67 -13.01
N ALA A 343 3.33 25.56 -12.44
CA ALA A 343 2.67 24.49 -13.16
C ALA A 343 1.20 24.80 -13.42
N THR A 344 0.66 24.31 -14.54
CA THR A 344 -0.76 24.47 -14.90
C THR A 344 -1.54 23.21 -14.57
N ALA A 345 -2.88 23.29 -14.58
CA ALA A 345 -3.74 22.10 -14.43
C ALA A 345 -3.38 20.98 -15.43
N LEU A 346 -2.92 21.34 -16.64
CA LEU A 346 -2.50 20.38 -17.66
C LEU A 346 -1.22 19.63 -17.27
N HIS A 347 -0.29 20.24 -16.54
CA HIS A 347 0.89 19.56 -15.99
C HIS A 347 0.48 18.46 -14.98
N HIS A 348 -0.43 18.78 -14.07
CA HIS A 348 -0.94 17.84 -13.07
C HIS A 348 -1.73 16.69 -13.72
N ALA A 349 -2.56 17.00 -14.72
CA ALA A 349 -3.27 15.99 -15.51
C ALA A 349 -2.30 15.07 -16.28
N ALA A 350 -1.22 15.65 -16.83
CA ALA A 350 -0.19 14.91 -17.54
C ALA A 350 0.61 13.96 -16.61
N TRP A 351 1.00 14.41 -15.42
CA TRP A 351 1.67 13.58 -14.42
C TRP A 351 0.81 12.39 -13.98
N SER A 352 -0.47 12.64 -13.73
CA SER A 352 -1.41 11.61 -13.30
C SER A 352 -1.83 10.65 -14.42
N GLY A 353 -1.58 11.01 -15.68
CA GLY A 353 -1.98 10.25 -16.87
C GLY A 353 -3.49 10.30 -17.13
N ASP A 354 -4.21 11.31 -16.63
CA ASP A 354 -5.66 11.44 -16.80
C ASP A 354 -5.99 11.93 -18.22
N LEU A 355 -6.08 10.99 -19.16
CA LEU A 355 -6.38 11.28 -20.57
C LEU A 355 -7.70 12.04 -20.75
N THR A 356 -8.68 11.82 -19.88
CA THR A 356 -9.99 12.49 -19.95
C THR A 356 -9.83 13.95 -19.54
N LEU A 357 -9.19 14.21 -18.41
CA LEU A 357 -8.94 15.56 -17.93
C LEU A 357 -8.02 16.33 -18.88
N ILE A 358 -6.99 15.67 -19.45
CA ILE A 358 -6.12 16.27 -20.48
C ILE A 358 -6.97 16.76 -21.66
N ARG A 359 -7.86 15.91 -22.20
CA ARG A 359 -8.75 16.31 -23.32
C ARG A 359 -9.66 17.47 -22.93
N GLN A 360 -10.30 17.40 -21.77
CA GLN A 360 -11.18 18.45 -21.29
C GLN A 360 -10.48 19.80 -21.10
N LEU A 361 -9.26 19.81 -20.55
CA LEU A 361 -8.46 21.01 -20.39
C LEU A 361 -8.03 21.59 -21.73
N LEU A 362 -7.62 20.75 -22.69
CA LEU A 362 -7.28 21.18 -24.04
C LEU A 362 -8.49 21.76 -24.77
N ASP A 363 -9.66 21.12 -24.67
CA ASP A 363 -10.92 21.63 -25.23
C ASP A 363 -11.33 22.96 -24.60
N ALA A 364 -10.97 23.19 -23.33
CA ALA A 364 -11.17 24.46 -22.62
C ALA A 364 -10.14 25.55 -22.99
N GLY A 365 -9.11 25.24 -23.80
CA GLY A 365 -8.08 26.19 -24.24
C GLY A 365 -6.80 26.18 -23.41
N ALA A 366 -6.50 25.08 -22.70
CA ALA A 366 -5.19 24.88 -22.09
C ALA A 366 -4.09 24.83 -23.15
N ASP A 367 -2.98 25.52 -22.92
CA ASP A 367 -1.80 25.57 -23.78
C ASP A 367 -0.80 24.48 -23.36
N PRO A 368 -0.59 23.44 -24.18
CA PRO A 368 0.31 22.33 -23.87
C PRO A 368 1.80 22.69 -24.00
N THR A 369 2.14 23.90 -24.46
CA THR A 369 3.52 24.33 -24.66
C THR A 369 4.10 25.09 -23.47
N LEU A 370 3.27 25.47 -22.49
CA LEU A 370 3.69 26.20 -21.31
C LEU A 370 4.67 25.38 -20.48
N ARG A 371 5.72 26.05 -20.00
CA ARG A 371 6.73 25.46 -19.12
C ARG A 371 6.50 25.84 -17.66
N ASP A 372 6.66 24.86 -16.78
CA ASP A 372 6.62 25.05 -15.33
C ASP A 372 7.84 25.86 -14.83
N GLY A 373 7.75 26.41 -13.62
CA GLY A 373 8.80 27.26 -13.06
C GLY A 373 9.93 26.52 -12.36
N ARG A 374 9.73 25.23 -12.02
CA ARG A 374 10.65 24.44 -11.20
C ARG A 374 11.66 23.65 -12.05
N PHE A 375 11.21 23.09 -13.17
CA PHE A 375 12.00 22.19 -14.01
C PHE A 375 12.11 22.66 -15.46
N ASP A 376 11.46 23.78 -15.81
CA ASP A 376 11.34 24.25 -17.19
C ASP A 376 10.80 23.16 -18.13
N ALA A 377 9.87 22.33 -17.65
CA ALA A 377 9.28 21.22 -18.40
C ALA A 377 7.86 21.55 -18.84
N THR A 378 7.45 20.99 -19.98
CA THR A 378 6.07 21.08 -20.48
C THR A 378 5.19 19.99 -19.83
N PRO A 379 3.85 20.04 -19.97
CA PRO A 379 2.99 18.93 -19.60
C PRO A 379 3.42 17.61 -20.22
N GLN A 380 3.83 17.59 -21.49
CA GLN A 380 4.39 16.38 -22.12
C GLN A 380 5.63 15.88 -21.36
N GLY A 381 6.56 16.76 -21.01
CA GLY A 381 7.75 16.40 -20.24
C GLY A 381 7.41 15.82 -18.85
N TRP A 382 6.36 16.34 -18.20
CA TRP A 382 5.84 15.77 -16.95
C TRP A 382 5.27 14.36 -17.16
N ALA A 383 4.49 14.14 -18.23
CA ALA A 383 3.99 12.82 -18.59
C ALA A 383 5.13 11.83 -18.87
N GLU A 384 6.15 12.22 -19.65
CA GLU A 384 7.32 11.39 -19.94
C GLU A 384 8.09 11.02 -18.68
N HIS A 385 8.34 12.00 -17.80
CA HIS A 385 8.99 11.76 -16.51
C HIS A 385 8.18 10.81 -15.60
N ALA A 386 6.86 10.92 -15.64
CA ALA A 386 5.94 10.05 -14.92
C ALA A 386 5.67 8.70 -15.61
N TYR A 387 6.30 8.44 -16.76
CA TYR A 387 6.10 7.26 -17.62
C TYR A 387 4.66 7.08 -18.14
N GLN A 388 3.93 8.18 -18.33
CA GLN A 388 2.57 8.21 -18.86
C GLN A 388 2.60 8.27 -20.39
N ASP A 389 2.96 7.16 -21.03
CA ASP A 389 3.25 7.07 -22.46
C ASP A 389 2.08 7.60 -23.33
N GLU A 390 0.83 7.22 -23.01
CA GLU A 390 -0.36 7.66 -23.73
C GLU A 390 -0.67 9.15 -23.54
N ALA A 391 -0.40 9.69 -22.35
CA ALA A 391 -0.58 11.11 -22.06
C ALA A 391 0.49 11.94 -22.77
N ALA A 392 1.75 11.48 -22.74
CA ALA A 392 2.85 12.10 -23.46
C ALA A 392 2.57 12.12 -24.96
N GLU A 393 2.09 11.01 -25.53
CA GLU A 393 1.74 10.92 -26.95
C GLU A 393 0.56 11.84 -27.30
N LEU A 394 -0.49 11.87 -26.48
CA LEU A 394 -1.62 12.77 -26.68
C LEU A 394 -1.17 14.24 -26.70
N LEU A 395 -0.32 14.64 -25.74
CA LEU A 395 0.17 16.01 -25.60
C LEU A 395 1.14 16.39 -26.73
N ARG A 396 1.97 15.45 -27.20
CA ARG A 396 2.85 15.62 -28.35
C ARG A 396 2.06 15.93 -29.61
N LEU A 397 1.04 15.12 -29.91
CA LEU A 397 0.18 15.30 -31.09
C LEU A 397 -0.60 16.63 -31.07
N THR A 398 -0.86 17.19 -29.89
CA THR A 398 -1.57 18.47 -29.75
C THR A 398 -0.64 19.69 -29.77
N SER A 399 0.64 19.52 -29.47
CA SER A 399 1.63 20.61 -29.52
C SER A 399 2.14 20.89 -30.94
N ASP A 400 2.01 19.91 -31.84
CA ASP A 400 2.41 20.01 -33.25
C ASP A 400 1.31 20.64 -34.16
N ARG A 401 0.15 21.00 -33.60
CA ARG A 401 -0.99 21.62 -34.30
C ARG A 401 -1.08 23.11 -34.01
#